data_AF-A0A2M7EVC5-F1
#
_entry.id   AF-A0A2M7EVC5-F1
#
_cell.length_a   1.000
_cell.length_b   1.000
_cell.length_c   1.000
_cell.angle_alpha   90.00
_cell.angle_beta   90.00
_cell.angle_gamma   90.00
#
_symmetry.space_group_name_H-M   'P 1'
#
loop_
_entity.id
_entity.type
_entity.pdbx_description
1 polymer ?
#
loop_
_entity_poly.entity_id
_entity_poly.type
_entity_poly.pdbx_seq_one_letter_code
_entity_poly.pdbx_strand_id
1 'polypeptide(L)'
;MTPRAQIRLRPLPRMSLTGAILGLVLGALLLPAPVAADTGDSPPRTGLLWLSSSLPAVFPLQVRTRAGQDYYLTLIHDETGQATLAAYIVGGDFFRVLVPPGRYELHLASGTHWQDEDRLFGARTRFYKMGAPLLFETRGIGTKAGHIVDLRALDEPTAAVSVSPLAICQRYGADLTGSPLSPPAFVPLTEDPDAPRPRLRFSVRTRVCD
;
A
#
# COMPACT_ATOMS: atom_id res chain seq x y z
N MET A 1 1.14 -58.82 -50.53
CA MET A 1 0.39 -58.80 -51.81
C MET A 1 -1.04 -58.43 -51.48
N THR A 2 -1.33 -57.13 -51.38
CA THR A 2 -2.67 -56.54 -51.19
C THR A 2 -2.58 -55.06 -51.60
N PRO A 3 -3.53 -54.51 -52.37
CA PRO A 3 -3.27 -53.38 -53.25
C PRO A 3 -3.49 -51.99 -52.63
N ARG A 4 -2.70 -51.04 -53.13
CA ARG A 4 -2.81 -49.58 -52.96
C ARG A 4 -4.16 -49.06 -53.47
N ALA A 5 -4.87 -48.34 -52.61
CA ALA A 5 -6.07 -47.57 -52.96
C ALA A 5 -5.68 -46.36 -53.84
N GLN A 6 -6.29 -46.28 -55.03
CA GLN A 6 -6.10 -45.21 -56.00
C GLN A 6 -7.05 -44.05 -55.70
N ILE A 7 -6.48 -42.87 -55.46
CA ILE A 7 -7.16 -41.61 -55.23
C ILE A 7 -7.60 -41.05 -56.59
N ARG A 8 -8.91 -41.01 -56.84
CA ARG A 8 -9.47 -40.32 -58.02
C ARG A 8 -9.50 -38.82 -57.77
N LEU A 9 -8.55 -38.09 -58.38
CA LEU A 9 -8.59 -36.64 -58.52
C LEU A 9 -9.75 -36.24 -59.44
N ARG A 10 -10.67 -35.41 -58.93
CA ARG A 10 -11.71 -34.76 -59.73
C ARG A 10 -11.13 -33.49 -60.38
N PRO A 11 -11.49 -33.18 -61.63
CA PRO A 11 -11.01 -32.00 -62.34
C PRO A 11 -11.63 -30.72 -61.78
N LEU A 12 -10.80 -29.67 -61.66
CA LEU A 12 -11.21 -28.31 -61.30
C LEU A 12 -11.95 -27.64 -62.47
N PRO A 13 -13.09 -26.97 -62.24
CA PRO A 13 -13.73 -26.15 -63.26
C PRO A 13 -12.91 -24.86 -63.50
N ARG A 14 -12.66 -24.58 -64.78
CA ARG A 14 -12.17 -23.28 -65.25
C ARG A 14 -13.30 -22.26 -65.11
N MET A 15 -13.17 -21.29 -64.22
CA MET A 15 -14.09 -20.16 -64.14
C MET A 15 -13.40 -18.88 -64.60
N SER A 16 -14.13 -18.21 -65.49
CA SER A 16 -13.74 -17.11 -66.35
C SER A 16 -13.51 -15.82 -65.57
N LEU A 17 -12.50 -15.10 -66.02
CA LEU A 17 -12.05 -13.80 -65.54
C LEU A 17 -12.86 -12.71 -66.24
N THR A 18 -13.99 -12.26 -65.69
CA THR A 18 -14.60 -10.92 -65.96
C THR A 18 -15.92 -10.77 -65.22
N GLY A 19 -16.04 -9.74 -64.38
CA GLY A 19 -17.34 -9.20 -63.96
C GLY A 19 -17.84 -9.63 -62.58
N ALA A 20 -17.18 -9.20 -61.49
CA ALA A 20 -17.81 -9.14 -60.17
C ALA A 20 -17.09 -8.15 -59.23
N ILE A 21 -16.81 -6.92 -59.70
CA ILE A 21 -16.25 -5.84 -58.85
C ILE A 21 -17.36 -5.06 -58.11
N LEU A 22 -18.65 -5.39 -58.29
CA LEU A 22 -19.76 -4.58 -57.75
C LEU A 22 -20.51 -5.21 -56.55
N GLY A 23 -19.94 -6.24 -55.89
CA GLY A 23 -20.61 -6.97 -54.81
C GLY A 23 -19.81 -7.08 -53.51
N LEU A 24 -18.74 -6.29 -53.32
CA LEU A 24 -17.79 -6.45 -52.20
C LEU A 24 -17.66 -5.21 -51.31
N VAL A 25 -18.71 -4.38 -51.20
CA VAL A 25 -18.67 -3.15 -50.39
C VAL A 25 -19.67 -3.14 -49.21
N LEU A 26 -20.57 -4.13 -49.10
CA LEU A 26 -21.65 -4.09 -48.10
C LEU A 26 -21.55 -5.12 -46.95
N GLY A 27 -20.43 -5.84 -46.82
CA GLY A 27 -20.30 -6.96 -45.87
C GLY A 27 -19.24 -6.81 -44.77
N ALA A 28 -18.54 -5.68 -44.68
CA ALA A 28 -17.29 -5.58 -43.91
C ALA A 28 -17.32 -4.62 -42.70
N LEU A 29 -18.48 -4.29 -42.12
CA LEU A 29 -18.53 -3.30 -41.03
C LEU A 29 -19.44 -3.68 -39.85
N LEU A 30 -19.30 -4.91 -39.36
CA LEU A 30 -19.77 -5.30 -38.03
C LEU A 30 -18.60 -5.88 -37.23
N LEU A 31 -17.62 -5.03 -36.93
CA LEU A 31 -16.72 -5.30 -35.81
C LEU A 31 -17.50 -5.03 -34.52
N PRO A 32 -17.73 -6.03 -33.65
CA PRO A 32 -18.24 -5.76 -32.32
C PRO A 32 -17.21 -4.89 -31.60
N ALA A 33 -17.57 -3.64 -31.31
CA ALA A 33 -16.77 -2.79 -30.46
C ALA A 33 -16.62 -3.49 -29.10
N PRO A 34 -15.41 -3.55 -28.51
CA PRO A 34 -15.28 -3.99 -27.13
C PRO A 34 -16.03 -2.99 -26.26
N VAL A 35 -17.18 -3.41 -25.73
CA VAL A 35 -17.84 -2.71 -24.64
C VAL A 35 -16.86 -2.80 -23.47
N ALA A 36 -16.15 -1.70 -23.22
CA ALA A 36 -15.49 -1.51 -21.95
C ALA A 36 -16.61 -1.59 -20.90
N ALA A 37 -16.67 -2.72 -20.20
CA ALA A 37 -17.49 -2.86 -19.02
C ALA A 37 -16.92 -1.88 -17.99
N ASP A 38 -17.47 -0.67 -17.98
CA ASP A 38 -17.32 0.28 -16.91
C ASP A 38 -18.17 -0.26 -15.75
N THR A 39 -17.62 -1.24 -15.05
CA THR A 39 -18.10 -1.60 -13.71
C THR A 39 -17.84 -0.38 -12.85
N GLY A 40 -18.84 0.51 -12.80
CA GLY A 40 -18.85 1.75 -12.05
C GLY A 40 -18.85 1.51 -10.55
N ASP A 41 -17.79 0.90 -10.05
CA ASP A 41 -17.43 1.00 -8.64
C ASP A 41 -16.67 2.31 -8.48
N SER A 42 -17.17 3.18 -7.60
CA SER A 42 -16.44 4.41 -7.31
C SER A 42 -15.08 4.05 -6.73
N PRO A 43 -14.01 4.79 -7.06
CA PRO A 43 -12.69 4.53 -6.47
C PRO A 43 -12.80 4.46 -4.94
N PRO A 44 -12.00 3.58 -4.29
CA PRO A 44 -11.93 3.53 -2.84
C PRO A 44 -11.63 4.91 -2.26
N ARG A 45 -12.02 5.13 -1.00
CA ARG A 45 -11.53 6.31 -0.27
C ARG A 45 -10.08 6.08 0.14
N THR A 46 -9.36 7.17 0.37
CA THR A 46 -8.02 7.11 0.97
C THR A 46 -8.02 6.26 2.23
N GLY A 47 -7.21 5.21 2.27
CA GLY A 47 -7.19 4.27 3.38
C GLY A 47 -6.44 2.96 3.11
N LEU A 48 -6.36 2.15 4.15
CA LEU A 48 -5.84 0.78 4.09
C LEU A 48 -6.84 -0.09 3.34
N LEU A 49 -6.39 -0.81 2.32
CA LEU A 49 -7.20 -1.83 1.63
C LEU A 49 -7.10 -3.14 2.38
N TRP A 50 -5.88 -3.56 2.69
CA TRP A 50 -5.62 -4.79 3.45
C TRP A 50 -4.26 -4.77 4.15
N LEU A 51 -4.14 -5.58 5.21
CA LEU A 51 -2.92 -5.86 5.95
C LEU A 51 -2.81 -7.38 6.16
N SER A 52 -1.71 -7.96 5.66
CA SER A 52 -1.39 -9.38 5.77
C SER A 52 -0.13 -9.57 6.62
N SER A 53 -0.28 -9.41 7.94
CA SER A 53 0.79 -9.66 8.91
C SER A 53 0.22 -10.18 10.22
N SER A 54 0.94 -11.11 10.86
CA SER A 54 0.67 -11.53 12.24
C SER A 54 1.34 -10.61 13.27
N LEU A 55 2.22 -9.71 12.83
CA LEU A 55 2.94 -8.77 13.69
C LEU A 55 2.13 -7.49 13.88
N PRO A 56 2.23 -6.84 15.06
CA PRO A 56 1.45 -5.65 15.35
C PRO A 56 1.93 -4.46 14.51
N ALA A 57 0.99 -3.84 13.80
CA ALA A 57 1.22 -2.61 13.05
C ALA A 57 1.32 -1.41 14.01
N VAL A 58 2.54 -0.96 14.29
CA VAL A 58 2.80 0.07 15.31
C VAL A 58 3.75 1.18 14.88
N PHE A 59 4.43 1.04 13.76
CA PHE A 59 5.40 2.01 13.27
C PHE A 59 4.77 2.97 12.27
N PRO A 60 5.02 4.28 12.36
CA PRO A 60 4.29 5.25 11.55
C PRO A 60 4.79 5.30 10.11
N LEU A 61 3.87 5.24 9.15
CA LEU A 61 4.12 5.61 7.76
C LEU A 61 3.18 6.75 7.39
N GLN A 62 3.73 7.82 6.84
CA GLN A 62 2.97 8.93 6.27
C GLN A 62 3.32 9.06 4.79
N VAL A 63 2.31 9.26 3.95
CA VAL A 63 2.52 9.55 2.53
C VAL A 63 1.94 10.92 2.20
N ARG A 64 2.69 11.71 1.43
CA ARG A 64 2.27 13.04 0.95
C ARG A 64 2.20 13.03 -0.56
N THR A 65 1.05 13.38 -1.10
CA THR A 65 0.78 13.40 -2.55
C THR A 65 0.30 14.79 -2.96
N ARG A 66 0.40 15.10 -4.26
CA ARG A 66 -0.31 16.25 -4.86
C ARG A 66 -1.69 15.78 -5.30
N ALA A 67 -2.62 16.72 -5.41
CA ALA A 67 -3.90 16.47 -6.06
C ALA A 67 -3.72 16.17 -7.56
N GLY A 68 -4.67 15.44 -8.13
CA GLY A 68 -4.79 15.21 -9.57
C GLY A 68 -4.57 13.75 -10.01
N GLN A 69 -3.88 12.94 -9.21
CA GLN A 69 -3.68 11.52 -9.48
C GLN A 69 -3.76 10.73 -8.19
N ASP A 70 -4.31 9.53 -8.28
CA ASP A 70 -4.44 8.62 -7.15
C ASP A 70 -3.32 7.60 -7.17
N TYR A 71 -3.10 6.95 -6.03
CA TYR A 71 -1.99 6.04 -5.81
C TYR A 71 -2.48 4.76 -5.17
N TYR A 72 -1.99 3.65 -5.69
CA TYR A 72 -2.02 2.35 -5.04
C TYR A 72 -0.63 2.05 -4.50
N LEU A 73 -0.55 1.86 -3.19
CA LEU A 73 0.68 1.63 -2.46
C LEU A 73 0.74 0.19 -2.00
N THR A 74 1.88 -0.46 -2.15
CA THR A 74 2.15 -1.78 -1.56
C THR A 74 3.50 -1.79 -0.85
N LEU A 75 3.52 -2.37 0.35
CA LEU A 75 4.75 -2.70 1.07
C LEU A 75 5.05 -4.18 0.90
N ILE A 76 6.23 -4.47 0.37
CA ILE A 76 6.71 -5.83 0.13
C ILE A 76 7.86 -6.10 1.09
N HIS A 77 7.78 -7.17 1.88
CA HIS A 77 8.84 -7.51 2.82
C HIS A 77 10.14 -7.86 2.08
N ASP A 78 11.23 -7.16 2.39
CA ASP A 78 12.52 -7.18 1.68
C ASP A 78 13.13 -8.60 1.62
N GLU A 79 12.98 -9.38 2.69
CA GLU A 79 13.58 -10.72 2.78
C GLU A 79 12.70 -11.83 2.18
N THR A 80 11.37 -11.71 2.25
CA THR A 80 10.45 -12.80 1.87
C THR A 80 9.76 -12.54 0.54
N GLY A 81 9.81 -11.32 0.03
CA GLY A 81 9.08 -10.89 -1.16
C GLY A 81 7.56 -10.86 -0.98
N GLN A 82 7.06 -11.04 0.24
CA GLN A 82 5.62 -11.08 0.49
C GLN A 82 5.02 -9.68 0.64
N ALA A 83 3.95 -9.42 -0.11
CA ALA A 83 3.19 -8.21 0.04
C ALA A 83 2.47 -8.23 1.40
N THR A 84 2.77 -7.23 2.24
CA THR A 84 2.34 -7.18 3.64
C THR A 84 1.21 -6.20 3.86
N LEU A 85 1.15 -5.12 3.09
CA LEU A 85 0.14 -4.08 3.21
C LEU A 85 -0.15 -3.48 1.84
N ALA A 86 -1.41 -3.20 1.54
CA ALA A 86 -1.79 -2.29 0.47
C ALA A 86 -2.75 -1.20 0.92
N ALA A 87 -2.64 -0.05 0.27
CA ALA A 87 -3.47 1.11 0.53
C ALA A 87 -3.80 1.85 -0.76
N TYR A 88 -4.96 2.48 -0.78
CA TYR A 88 -5.37 3.40 -1.82
C TYR A 88 -5.29 4.83 -1.26
N ILE A 89 -4.79 5.76 -2.07
CA ILE A 89 -4.58 7.15 -1.67
C ILE A 89 -5.12 8.03 -2.80
N VAL A 90 -6.19 8.77 -2.53
CA VAL A 90 -6.66 9.82 -3.42
C VAL A 90 -5.63 10.95 -3.43
N GLY A 91 -5.32 11.49 -4.60
CA GLY A 91 -4.36 12.56 -4.74
C GLY A 91 -4.71 13.79 -3.90
N GLY A 92 -3.77 14.26 -3.07
CA GLY A 92 -3.94 15.44 -2.23
C GLY A 92 -4.55 15.15 -0.86
N ASP A 93 -5.06 13.94 -0.63
CA ASP A 93 -5.53 13.52 0.68
C ASP A 93 -4.37 13.24 1.65
N PHE A 94 -4.69 13.36 2.93
CA PHE A 94 -3.77 13.05 4.00
C PHE A 94 -3.76 11.57 4.34
N PHE A 95 -2.66 10.86 4.07
CA PHE A 95 -2.53 9.43 4.36
C PHE A 95 -1.50 9.14 5.46
N ARG A 96 -1.96 8.46 6.52
CA ARG A 96 -1.13 7.90 7.59
C ARG A 96 -1.61 6.49 7.92
N VAL A 97 -0.66 5.58 8.12
CA VAL A 97 -0.94 4.20 8.52
C VAL A 97 0.14 3.71 9.47
N LEU A 98 -0.18 2.69 10.26
CA LEU A 98 0.83 1.97 11.04
C LEU A 98 1.27 0.73 10.29
N VAL A 99 2.56 0.43 10.36
CA VAL A 99 3.21 -0.67 9.65
C VAL A 99 3.79 -1.63 10.69
N PRO A 100 3.77 -2.95 10.43
CA PRO A 100 4.49 -3.91 11.26
C PRO A 100 6.02 -3.67 11.25
N PRO A 101 6.77 -4.21 12.23
CA PRO A 101 8.23 -4.15 12.20
C PRO A 101 8.77 -4.91 10.99
N GLY A 102 9.84 -4.40 10.39
CA GLY A 102 10.52 -5.08 9.30
C GLY A 102 11.16 -4.11 8.31
N ARG A 103 11.73 -4.70 7.26
CA ARG A 103 12.28 -4.00 6.10
C ARG A 103 11.35 -4.19 4.92
N TYR A 104 10.94 -3.10 4.28
CA TYR A 104 9.97 -3.16 3.19
C TYR A 104 10.42 -2.38 1.97
N GLU A 105 10.31 -3.00 0.79
CA GLU A 105 10.31 -2.29 -0.48
C GLU A 105 8.95 -1.58 -0.66
N LEU A 106 9.01 -0.31 -1.04
CA LEU A 106 7.83 0.47 -1.36
C LEU A 106 7.56 0.43 -2.86
N HIS A 107 6.41 -0.12 -3.23
CA HIS A 107 5.90 -0.13 -4.59
C HIS A 107 4.70 0.80 -4.68
N LEU A 108 4.66 1.59 -5.76
CA LEU A 108 3.59 2.53 -6.03
C LEU A 108 3.13 2.35 -7.47
N ALA A 109 1.82 2.38 -7.65
CA ALA A 109 1.18 2.59 -8.94
C ALA A 109 0.38 3.89 -8.87
N SER A 110 0.38 4.69 -9.92
CA SER A 110 -0.44 5.90 -9.99
C SER A 110 -1.21 6.02 -11.30
N GLY A 111 -2.33 6.75 -11.24
CA GLY A 111 -3.15 7.08 -12.39
C GLY A 111 -4.41 7.84 -12.01
N THR A 112 -5.30 8.07 -12.99
CA THR A 112 -6.50 8.90 -12.83
C THR A 112 -7.81 8.12 -12.84
N HIS A 113 -7.78 6.83 -13.19
CA HIS A 113 -8.97 5.98 -13.25
C HIS A 113 -8.67 4.64 -12.59
N TRP A 114 -8.98 4.53 -11.31
CA TRP A 114 -8.91 3.26 -10.61
C TRP A 114 -9.87 2.23 -11.24
N GLN A 115 -9.45 0.98 -11.31
CA GLN A 115 -10.24 -0.15 -11.79
C GLN A 115 -10.43 -1.17 -10.66
N ASP A 116 -9.34 -1.83 -10.28
CA ASP A 116 -9.29 -2.84 -9.22
C ASP A 116 -7.82 -3.14 -8.87
N GLU A 117 -7.57 -4.04 -7.93
CA GLU A 117 -6.23 -4.36 -7.44
C GLU A 117 -5.36 -5.11 -8.49
N ASP A 118 -5.99 -5.77 -9.47
CA ASP A 118 -5.29 -6.52 -10.51
C ASP A 118 -4.93 -5.63 -11.72
N ARG A 119 -5.85 -4.74 -12.11
CA ARG A 119 -5.71 -3.84 -13.27
C ARG A 119 -5.26 -2.43 -12.91
N LEU A 120 -5.31 -2.07 -11.63
CA LEU A 120 -4.88 -0.78 -11.07
C LEU A 120 -5.52 0.40 -11.80
N PHE A 121 -4.73 1.20 -12.51
CA PHE A 121 -5.20 2.37 -13.27
C PHE A 121 -5.29 2.10 -14.79
N GLY A 122 -5.30 0.81 -15.17
CA GLY A 122 -5.33 0.36 -16.56
C GLY A 122 -4.02 0.61 -17.32
N ALA A 123 -4.11 0.75 -18.64
CA ALA A 123 -2.96 0.87 -19.54
C ALA A 123 -2.10 2.14 -19.30
N ARG A 124 -2.62 3.13 -18.59
CA ARG A 124 -1.91 4.37 -18.25
C ARG A 124 -1.30 4.34 -16.83
N THR A 125 -1.32 3.19 -16.16
CA THR A 125 -0.70 3.02 -14.84
C THR A 125 0.78 3.33 -14.92
N ARG A 126 1.27 4.21 -14.03
CA ARG A 126 2.69 4.45 -13.85
C ARG A 126 3.18 3.75 -12.60
N PHE A 127 4.26 2.99 -12.74
CA PHE A 127 4.84 2.23 -11.64
C PHE A 127 6.10 2.90 -11.14
N TYR A 128 6.24 2.96 -9.81
CA TYR A 128 7.42 3.47 -9.13
C TYR A 128 7.85 2.45 -8.08
N LYS A 129 9.13 2.11 -8.11
CA LYS A 129 9.79 1.31 -7.08
C LYS A 129 10.87 2.16 -6.42
N MET A 130 10.90 2.18 -5.10
CA MET A 130 12.02 2.82 -4.40
C MET A 130 13.29 1.99 -4.48
N GLY A 131 14.43 2.68 -4.54
CA GLY A 131 15.75 2.04 -4.59
C GLY A 131 16.23 1.45 -3.25
N ALA A 132 15.81 2.02 -2.12
CA ALA A 132 16.22 1.56 -0.78
C ALA A 132 15.00 1.11 0.05
N PRO A 133 15.07 -0.05 0.73
CA PRO A 133 14.01 -0.50 1.64
C PRO A 133 13.83 0.43 2.84
N LEU A 134 12.57 0.56 3.29
CA LEU A 134 12.19 1.28 4.51
C LEU A 134 12.32 0.35 5.72
N LEU A 135 13.07 0.78 6.73
CA LEU A 135 13.23 0.05 7.99
C LEU A 135 12.28 0.59 9.06
N PHE A 136 11.41 -0.27 9.58
CA PHE A 136 10.50 0.02 10.68
C PHE A 136 10.90 -0.79 11.91
N GLU A 137 11.36 -0.10 12.95
CA GLU A 137 11.98 -0.73 14.11
C GLU A 137 11.82 0.11 15.37
N THR A 138 11.99 -0.54 16.53
CA THR A 138 12.13 0.19 17.80
C THR A 138 13.59 0.60 17.98
N ARG A 139 13.83 1.89 18.19
CA ARG A 139 15.14 2.44 18.54
C ARG A 139 15.17 2.81 20.02
N GLY A 140 16.24 2.41 20.70
CA GLY A 140 16.42 2.69 22.13
C GLY A 140 15.28 2.12 22.99
N ILE A 141 14.83 2.89 23.99
CA ILE A 141 13.92 2.42 25.05
C ILE A 141 12.43 2.70 24.74
N GLY A 142 12.09 3.23 23.56
CA GLY A 142 10.67 3.49 23.25
C GLY A 142 10.40 4.36 22.03
N THR A 143 11.33 4.42 21.08
CA THR A 143 11.11 5.19 19.84
C THR A 143 10.70 4.23 18.74
N LYS A 144 9.46 4.33 18.27
CA LYS A 144 9.00 3.60 17.08
C LYS A 144 9.40 4.41 15.86
N ALA A 145 10.43 3.95 15.15
CA ALA A 145 10.94 4.61 13.96
C ALA A 145 10.13 4.20 12.72
N GLY A 146 9.78 5.18 11.91
CA GLY A 146 9.08 5.02 10.65
C GLY A 146 9.42 6.18 9.70
N HIS A 147 8.55 6.44 8.73
CA HIS A 147 8.92 7.25 7.56
C HIS A 147 7.81 8.18 7.08
N ILE A 148 8.21 9.33 6.52
CA ILE A 148 7.41 10.16 5.64
C ILE A 148 7.91 9.95 4.22
N VAL A 149 7.02 9.52 3.34
CA VAL A 149 7.26 9.37 1.92
C VAL A 149 6.58 10.53 1.19
N ASP A 150 7.37 11.37 0.54
CA ASP A 150 6.88 12.52 -0.20
C ASP A 150 6.94 12.24 -1.71
N LEU A 151 5.75 12.13 -2.29
CA LEU A 151 5.51 11.81 -3.70
C LEU A 151 5.18 13.06 -4.51
N ARG A 152 5.16 14.25 -3.88
CA ARG A 152 4.68 15.47 -4.54
C ARG A 152 5.50 15.85 -5.76
N ALA A 153 6.79 15.50 -5.80
CA ALA A 153 7.66 15.80 -6.93
C ALA A 153 7.63 14.74 -8.04
N LEU A 154 6.93 13.60 -7.90
CA LEU A 154 7.05 12.43 -8.80
C LEU A 154 6.76 12.67 -10.29
N ASP A 155 6.05 13.74 -10.64
CA ASP A 155 5.75 14.07 -12.03
C ASP A 155 6.87 14.90 -12.71
N GLU A 156 7.91 15.30 -11.97
CA GLU A 156 9.07 15.99 -12.54
C GLU A 156 10.06 14.99 -13.15
N PRO A 157 10.67 15.29 -14.32
CA PRO A 157 11.51 14.34 -15.07
C PRO A 157 12.72 13.78 -14.30
N THR A 158 13.17 14.48 -13.26
CA THR A 158 14.36 14.14 -12.46
C THR A 158 14.04 13.86 -11.00
N ALA A 159 12.76 13.91 -10.60
CA ALA A 159 12.42 13.75 -9.20
C ALA A 159 12.42 12.29 -8.76
N ALA A 160 13.11 12.05 -7.65
CA ALA A 160 13.00 10.82 -6.90
C ALA A 160 11.93 10.95 -5.80
N VAL A 161 11.39 9.82 -5.36
CA VAL A 161 10.65 9.73 -4.10
C VAL A 161 11.54 10.24 -2.97
N SER A 162 11.07 11.24 -2.22
CA SER A 162 11.80 11.75 -1.05
C SER A 162 11.33 11.02 0.20
N VAL A 163 12.26 10.54 1.02
CA VAL A 163 11.97 9.87 2.28
C VAL A 163 12.63 10.62 3.42
N SER A 164 11.87 10.89 4.49
CA SER A 164 12.35 11.51 5.72
C SER A 164 11.89 10.73 6.95
N PRO A 165 12.62 10.80 8.08
CA PRO A 165 12.26 10.07 9.29
C PRO A 165 10.94 10.58 9.89
N LEU A 166 10.19 9.67 10.50
CA LEU A 166 9.05 9.96 11.37
C LEU A 166 9.13 9.05 12.58
N ALA A 167 9.02 9.59 13.80
CA ALA A 167 9.12 8.78 15.00
C ALA A 167 7.94 8.98 15.94
N ILE A 168 7.58 7.93 16.67
CA ILE A 168 6.70 8.01 17.85
C ILE A 168 7.55 7.69 19.07
N CYS A 169 7.74 8.68 19.97
CA CYS A 169 8.46 8.49 21.23
C CYS A 169 7.51 8.12 22.37
N GLN A 170 7.90 7.12 23.15
CA GLN A 170 7.26 6.77 24.41
C GLN A 170 8.10 7.23 25.59
N ARG A 171 7.49 7.98 26.51
CA ARG A 171 8.07 8.33 27.81
C ARG A 171 7.37 7.53 28.90
N TYR A 172 8.16 6.81 29.68
CA TYR A 172 7.69 6.02 30.82
C TYR A 172 7.82 6.87 32.10
N GLY A 173 6.77 6.87 32.91
CA GLY A 173 6.77 7.48 34.23
C GLY A 173 6.33 6.47 35.27
N ALA A 174 6.94 6.52 36.45
CA ALA A 174 6.49 5.78 37.63
C ALA A 174 6.11 6.79 38.70
N ASP A 175 4.95 6.60 39.30
CA ASP A 175 4.45 7.41 40.41
C ASP A 175 4.10 6.51 41.59
N LEU A 176 4.40 6.95 42.80
CA LEU A 176 4.05 6.26 44.04
C LEU A 176 2.73 6.82 44.56
N THR A 177 1.64 6.20 44.15
CA THR A 177 0.31 6.55 44.67
C THR A 177 0.17 6.06 46.11
N GLY A 178 -0.25 6.95 47.01
CA GLY A 178 -0.47 6.65 48.43
C GLY A 178 0.63 7.14 49.38
N SER A 179 1.68 7.81 48.89
CA SER A 179 2.66 8.47 49.77
C SER A 179 2.21 9.91 50.06
N PRO A 180 2.17 10.37 51.32
CA PRO A 180 1.92 11.78 51.60
C PRO A 180 3.01 12.63 50.93
N LEU A 181 2.61 13.53 50.04
CA LEU A 181 3.51 14.43 49.29
C LEU A 181 4.24 15.45 50.18
N SER A 182 4.04 15.38 51.49
CA SER A 182 4.78 16.12 52.50
C SER A 182 5.05 15.17 53.67
N PRO A 183 6.32 14.83 53.98
CA PRO A 183 6.60 14.18 55.25
C PRO A 183 6.17 15.14 56.37
N PRO A 184 5.37 14.70 57.35
CA PRO A 184 5.21 15.48 58.58
C PRO A 184 6.59 15.71 59.18
N ALA A 185 6.79 16.89 59.77
CA ALA A 185 7.98 17.13 60.57
C ALA A 185 8.01 16.09 61.71
N PHE A 186 8.88 15.11 61.57
CA PHE A 186 9.18 14.06 62.55
C PHE A 186 7.98 13.15 62.91
N VAL A 187 7.88 11.98 62.24
CA VAL A 187 7.02 10.88 62.68
C VAL A 187 7.93 9.85 63.38
N PRO A 188 7.65 9.45 64.63
CA PRO A 188 8.33 8.30 65.24
C PRO A 188 8.22 7.08 64.33
N LEU A 189 9.30 6.29 64.22
CA LEU A 189 9.31 5.03 63.48
C LEU A 189 8.47 3.98 64.22
N THR A 190 7.16 4.17 64.28
CA THR A 190 6.20 3.14 64.65
C THR A 190 5.54 2.72 63.35
N GLU A 191 5.90 1.54 62.84
CA GLU A 191 5.22 0.97 61.67
C GLU A 191 3.73 0.80 62.02
N ASP A 192 2.87 1.55 61.32
CA ASP A 192 1.43 1.33 61.34
C ASP A 192 1.11 0.14 60.42
N PRO A 193 0.69 -1.01 60.96
CA PRO A 193 0.42 -2.21 60.17
C PRO A 193 -0.77 -2.06 59.22
N ASP A 194 -1.66 -1.09 59.46
CA ASP A 194 -2.83 -0.81 58.62
C ASP A 194 -2.58 0.34 57.61
N ALA A 195 -1.38 0.93 57.60
CA ALA A 195 -1.04 1.99 56.66
C ALA A 195 -1.18 1.50 55.19
N PRO A 196 -1.79 2.30 54.30
CA PRO A 196 -1.88 1.96 52.89
C PRO A 196 -0.49 1.76 52.29
N ARG A 197 -0.21 0.56 51.78
CA ARG A 197 1.05 0.29 51.10
C ARG A 197 1.13 1.15 49.84
N PRO A 198 2.24 1.89 49.63
CA PRO A 198 2.40 2.68 48.41
C PRO A 198 2.32 1.76 47.20
N ARG A 199 1.47 2.14 46.24
CA ARG A 199 1.31 1.40 44.98
C ARG A 199 2.10 2.10 43.89
N LEU A 200 3.03 1.37 43.28
CA LEU A 200 3.72 1.78 42.07
C LEU A 200 2.72 1.82 40.91
N ARG A 201 2.52 3.02 40.35
CA ARG A 201 1.72 3.23 39.15
C ARG A 201 2.64 3.59 37.99
N PHE A 202 2.67 2.72 36.99
CA PHE A 202 3.37 3.00 35.74
C PHE A 202 2.44 3.74 34.76
N SER A 203 3.01 4.70 34.03
CA SER A 203 2.32 5.44 32.97
C SER A 203 3.21 5.53 31.75
N VAL A 204 2.60 5.51 30.57
CA VAL A 204 3.28 5.69 29.29
C VAL A 204 2.63 6.86 28.58
N ARG A 205 3.43 7.85 28.19
CA ARG A 205 3.01 8.99 27.36
C ARG A 205 3.63 8.87 25.98
N THR A 206 2.80 8.97 24.95
CA THR A 206 3.21 8.81 23.56
C THR A 206 3.07 10.12 22.81
N ARG A 207 4.08 10.49 22.02
CA ARG A 207 4.07 11.68 21.16
C ARG A 207 4.80 11.43 19.84
N VAL A 208 4.44 12.19 18.81
CA VAL A 208 5.24 12.25 17.57
C VAL A 208 6.51 13.07 17.85
N CYS A 209 7.63 12.63 17.28
CA CYS A 209 8.94 13.25 17.39
C CYS A 209 9.58 13.34 16.00
N ASP A 210 10.38 14.39 15.82
CA ASP A 210 11.26 14.60 14.67
C ASP A 210 12.69 14.16 15.00
#